data_AF-A0A920DGT3-F1
#
_entry.id   AF-A0A920DGT3-F1
#
_cell.length_a   1.000
_cell.length_b   1.000
_cell.length_c   1.000
_cell.angle_alpha   90.00
_cell.angle_beta   90.00
_cell.angle_gamma   90.00
#
_symmetry.space_group_name_H-M   'P 1'
#
loop_
_entity.id
_entity.type
_entity.pdbx_description
1 polymer ?
#
loop_
_entity_poly.entity_id
_entity_poly.type
_entity_poly.pdbx_seq_one_letter_code
_entity_poly.pdbx_strand_id
1 'polypeptide(L)'
;MVIKFITLGYVGFFVVAGINHFINPIFYDKIVPDFIPFPRFVHLATGVIEIILPLFFFTRFRKEAAILMIIFLVVIYIGNLNVWINDLPYGNRYFTNYQHFLRMLLQLFYIGIAYIIYLYE
;
A
#
# COMPACT_ATOMS: atom_id res chain seq x y z
N MET A 1 -3.11 -25.32 -2.68
CA MET A 1 -2.00 -24.94 -3.59
C MET A 1 -2.14 -23.50 -4.08
N VAL A 2 -3.30 -23.13 -4.64
CA VAL A 2 -3.60 -21.77 -5.14
C VAL A 2 -3.27 -20.64 -4.14
N ILE A 3 -3.71 -20.76 -2.88
CA ILE A 3 -3.48 -19.71 -1.87
C ILE A 3 -2.00 -19.42 -1.61
N LYS A 4 -1.12 -20.42 -1.74
CA LYS A 4 0.34 -20.24 -1.57
C LYS A 4 0.91 -19.36 -2.67
N PHE A 5 0.49 -19.58 -3.92
CA PHE A 5 0.90 -18.75 -5.05
C PHE A 5 0.34 -17.33 -4.96
N ILE A 6 -0.92 -17.16 -4.55
CA ILE A 6 -1.51 -15.85 -4.28
C ILE A 6 -0.71 -15.11 -3.21
N THR A 7 -0.40 -15.79 -2.10
CA THR A 7 0.41 -15.21 -1.02
C THR A 7 1.78 -14.77 -1.55
N LEU A 8 2.47 -15.64 -2.28
CA LEU A 8 3.80 -15.32 -2.81
C LEU A 8 3.78 -14.11 -3.75
N GLY A 9 2.80 -14.07 -4.67
CA GLY A 9 2.63 -12.93 -5.58
C GLY A 9 2.30 -11.63 -4.83
N TYR A 10 1.42 -11.70 -3.83
CA TYR A 10 1.05 -10.55 -3.00
C TYR A 10 2.27 -10.01 -2.23
N VAL A 11 3.03 -10.88 -1.57
CA VAL A 11 4.22 -10.49 -0.82
C VAL A 11 5.27 -9.89 -1.76
N GLY A 12 5.54 -10.54 -2.90
CA GLY A 12 6.47 -10.02 -3.89
C GLY A 12 6.09 -8.64 -4.41
N PHE A 13 4.79 -8.43 -4.70
CA PHE A 13 4.28 -7.13 -5.14
C PHE A 13 4.56 -6.03 -4.10
N PHE A 14 4.17 -6.23 -2.85
CA PHE A 14 4.33 -5.21 -1.81
C PHE A 14 5.79 -4.96 -1.42
N VAL A 15 6.66 -5.98 -1.45
CA VAL A 15 8.10 -5.77 -1.26
C VAL A 15 8.67 -4.89 -2.37
N VAL A 16 8.33 -5.14 -3.63
CA VAL A 16 8.81 -4.32 -4.76
C VAL A 16 8.22 -2.91 -4.72
N ALA A 17 6.92 -2.78 -4.42
CA ALA A 17 6.26 -1.49 -4.26
C ALA A 17 6.89 -0.69 -3.11
N GLY A 18 7.09 -1.32 -1.95
CA GLY A 18 7.75 -0.74 -0.80
C GLY A 18 9.19 -0.30 -1.06
N ILE A 19 9.97 -1.06 -1.85
CA ILE A 19 11.31 -0.63 -2.27
C ILE A 19 11.24 0.66 -3.10
N ASN A 20 10.20 0.84 -3.92
CA ASN A 20 10.05 2.04 -4.76
C ASN A 20 9.93 3.33 -3.93
N HIS A 21 9.44 3.25 -2.68
CA HIS A 21 9.42 4.38 -1.74
C HIS A 21 10.80 4.97 -1.47
N PHE A 22 11.84 4.12 -1.45
CA PHE A 22 13.23 4.54 -1.22
C PHE A 22 13.94 4.96 -2.51
N ILE A 23 13.52 4.43 -3.66
CA ILE A 23 14.07 4.80 -4.97
C ILE A 23 13.55 6.17 -5.43
N ASN A 24 12.25 6.45 -5.22
CA ASN A 24 11.58 7.65 -5.72
C ASN A 24 11.03 8.53 -4.58
N PRO A 25 11.82 8.91 -3.58
CA PRO A 25 11.26 9.35 -2.32
C PRO A 25 10.64 10.76 -2.44
N ILE A 26 11.14 11.63 -3.32
CA ILE A 26 10.58 12.98 -3.56
C ILE A 26 9.13 12.91 -4.07
N PHE A 27 8.83 11.92 -4.91
CA PHE A 27 7.50 11.76 -5.46
C PHE A 27 6.48 11.41 -4.36
N TYR A 28 6.82 10.46 -3.49
CA TYR A 28 5.94 10.03 -2.41
C TYR A 28 5.79 11.05 -1.28
N ASP A 29 6.85 11.80 -0.94
CA ASP A 29 6.76 12.88 0.05
C ASP A 29 5.68 13.91 -0.31
N LYS A 30 5.54 14.23 -1.61
CA LYS A 30 4.57 15.20 -2.11
C LYS A 30 3.12 14.70 -2.04
N ILE A 31 2.92 13.38 -1.88
CA ILE A 31 1.59 12.77 -1.79
C ILE A 31 1.08 12.78 -0.34
N VAL A 32 1.97 12.89 0.64
CA VAL A 32 1.60 12.92 2.06
C VAL A 32 0.70 14.14 2.31
N PRO A 33 -0.47 13.98 2.95
CA PRO A 33 -1.34 15.09 3.29
C PRO A 33 -0.65 16.15 4.17
N ASP A 34 -0.91 17.43 3.90
CA ASP A 34 -0.24 18.57 4.57
C ASP A 34 -0.48 18.64 6.09
N PHE A 35 -1.55 18.01 6.59
CA PHE A 35 -1.83 17.93 8.02
C PHE A 35 -0.95 16.90 8.76
N ILE A 36 -0.21 16.05 8.04
CA ILE A 36 0.70 15.08 8.63
C ILE A 36 2.09 15.72 8.77
N PRO A 37 2.63 15.83 10.00
CA PRO A 37 3.95 16.41 10.20
C PRO A 37 5.05 15.47 9.69
N PHE A 38 6.19 16.04 9.30
CA PHE A 38 7.39 15.31 8.86
C PHE A 38 7.14 14.34 7.69
N PRO A 39 6.68 14.84 6.52
CA PRO A 39 6.22 13.99 5.41
C PRO A 39 7.26 12.96 4.97
N ARG A 40 8.54 13.34 4.87
CA ARG A 40 9.64 12.43 4.54
C ARG A 40 9.74 11.25 5.49
N PHE A 41 9.67 11.51 6.80
CA PHE A 41 9.80 10.46 7.81
C PHE A 41 8.61 9.50 7.75
N VAL A 42 7.38 10.05 7.73
CA VAL A 42 6.15 9.24 7.69
C VAL A 42 6.10 8.39 6.44
N HIS A 43 6.37 8.99 5.27
CA HIS A 43 6.46 8.28 4.02
C HIS A 43 7.48 7.12 4.09
N LEU A 44 8.73 7.37 4.49
CA LEU A 44 9.73 6.29 4.56
C LEU A 44 9.34 5.21 5.56
N ALA A 45 8.73 5.57 6.70
CA ALA A 45 8.19 4.61 7.65
C ALA A 45 7.09 3.73 7.03
N THR A 46 6.18 4.31 6.24
CA THR A 46 5.18 3.51 5.49
C THR A 46 5.83 2.56 4.49
N GLY A 47 6.89 2.98 3.79
CA GLY A 47 7.65 2.10 2.89
C GLY A 47 8.30 0.93 3.63
N VAL A 48 8.83 1.15 4.84
CA VAL A 48 9.35 0.06 5.69
C VAL A 48 8.23 -0.92 6.05
N ILE A 49 7.08 -0.42 6.50
CA ILE A 49 5.93 -1.26 6.88
C ILE A 49 5.42 -2.06 5.68
N GLU A 50 5.34 -1.43 4.50
CA GLU A 50 4.89 -2.08 3.26
C GLU A 50 5.78 -3.25 2.84
N ILE A 51 7.09 -3.18 3.11
CA ILE A 51 8.02 -4.29 2.87
C ILE A 51 7.86 -5.36 3.94
N ILE A 52 7.89 -4.97 5.22
CA ILE A 52 8.03 -5.91 6.34
C ILE A 52 6.74 -6.67 6.62
N LEU A 53 5.60 -5.96 6.64
CA LEU A 53 4.32 -6.52 7.04
C LEU A 53 3.89 -7.77 6.24
N PRO A 54 3.93 -7.77 4.89
CA PRO A 54 3.55 -8.96 4.11
C PRO A 54 4.51 -10.14 4.31
N LEU A 55 5.77 -9.94 4.70
CA LEU A 55 6.69 -11.06 4.98
C LEU A 55 6.21 -11.93 6.15
N PHE A 56 5.42 -11.38 7.06
CA PHE A 56 4.83 -12.15 8.16
C PHE A 56 3.83 -13.21 7.68
N PHE A 57 3.37 -13.17 6.43
CA PHE A 57 2.58 -14.24 5.82
C PHE A 57 3.33 -15.58 5.70
N PHE A 58 4.63 -15.62 5.95
CA PHE A 58 5.42 -16.85 6.00
C PHE A 58 5.72 -17.33 7.42
N THR A 59 5.12 -16.70 8.42
CA THR A 59 5.36 -16.98 9.84
C THR A 59 4.08 -17.47 10.53
N ARG A 60 4.17 -17.81 11.82
CA ARG A 60 3.01 -18.14 12.65
C ARG A 60 2.02 -16.99 12.87
N PHE A 61 2.38 -15.77 12.47
CA PHE A 61 1.60 -14.54 12.70
C PHE A 61 0.79 -14.10 11.48
N ARG A 62 0.44 -15.03 10.60
CA ARG A 62 -0.10 -14.66 9.29
C ARG A 62 -1.55 -14.15 9.40
N LYS A 63 -2.37 -14.65 10.34
CA LYS A 63 -3.69 -14.04 10.66
C LYS A 63 -3.54 -12.58 11.08
N GLU A 64 -2.64 -12.30 12.02
CA GLU A 64 -2.39 -10.95 12.52
C GLU A 64 -1.86 -10.04 11.41
N ALA A 65 -0.90 -10.54 10.61
CA ALA A 65 -0.37 -9.82 9.47
C ALA A 65 -1.46 -9.47 8.46
N ALA A 66 -2.44 -10.34 8.24
CA ALA A 66 -3.49 -10.10 7.25
C ALA A 66 -4.44 -9.00 7.72
N ILE A 67 -4.82 -9.00 9.00
CA ILE A 67 -5.61 -7.94 9.61
C ILE A 67 -4.84 -6.61 9.58
N LEU A 68 -3.57 -6.62 9.98
CA LEU A 68 -2.72 -5.44 9.96
C LEU A 68 -2.54 -4.91 8.53
N MET A 69 -2.42 -5.77 7.53
CA MET A 69 -2.30 -5.38 6.13
C MET A 69 -3.57 -4.70 5.63
N ILE A 70 -4.75 -5.20 6.00
CA ILE A 70 -6.03 -4.56 5.68
C ILE A 70 -6.09 -3.16 6.31
N ILE A 71 -5.76 -3.02 7.59
CA ILE A 71 -5.74 -1.73 8.28
C ILE A 71 -4.74 -0.78 7.62
N PHE A 72 -3.53 -1.27 7.35
CA PHE A 72 -2.48 -0.50 6.68
C PHE A 72 -2.94 0.02 5.32
N LEU A 73 -3.54 -0.84 4.49
CA LEU A 73 -4.07 -0.46 3.18
C LEU A 73 -5.18 0.60 3.29
N VAL A 74 -6.09 0.49 4.26
CA VAL A 74 -7.11 1.52 4.47
C VAL A 74 -6.47 2.86 4.85
N VAL A 75 -5.48 2.85 5.76
CA VAL A 75 -4.81 4.07 6.22
C VAL A 75 -3.99 4.72 5.11
N ILE A 76 -3.16 3.98 4.37
CA ILE A 76 -2.32 4.57 3.33
C ILE A 76 -3.12 5.07 2.13
N TYR A 77 -4.35 4.59 1.93
CA TYR A 77 -5.24 5.12 0.90
C TYR A 77 -5.52 6.62 1.08
N ILE A 78 -5.39 7.16 2.30
CA ILE A 78 -5.48 8.61 2.56
C ILE A 78 -4.50 9.38 1.66
N GLY A 79 -3.28 8.87 1.43
CA GLY A 79 -2.33 9.49 0.50
C GLY A 79 -2.86 9.51 -0.93
N ASN A 80 -3.41 8.39 -1.41
CA ASN A 80 -3.98 8.32 -2.77
C ASN A 80 -5.22 9.22 -2.93
N LEU A 81 -6.03 9.32 -1.88
CA LEU A 81 -7.18 10.20 -1.81
C LEU A 81 -6.76 11.68 -1.79
N ASN A 82 -5.67 12.02 -1.11
CA ASN A 82 -5.09 13.36 -1.10
C ASN A 82 -4.71 13.82 -2.53
N VAL A 83 -4.06 12.95 -3.31
CA VAL A 83 -3.76 13.25 -4.72
C VAL A 83 -5.04 13.49 -5.52
N TRP A 84 -6.08 12.70 -5.27
CA TRP A 84 -7.34 12.81 -6.01
C TRP A 84 -8.11 14.09 -5.67
N ILE A 85 -8.34 14.36 -4.38
CA ILE A 85 -9.19 15.49 -3.95
C ILE A 85 -8.50 16.83 -4.20
N ASN A 86 -7.18 16.89 -4.03
CA ASN A 86 -6.42 18.14 -4.13
C ASN A 86 -5.73 18.32 -5.49
N ASP A 87 -6.06 17.48 -6.47
CA ASP A 87 -5.48 17.50 -7.84
C ASP A 87 -3.96 17.64 -7.82
N LEU A 88 -3.29 16.78 -7.05
CA LEU A 88 -1.83 16.82 -6.92
C LEU A 88 -1.17 16.06 -8.09
N PRO A 89 0.01 16.49 -8.55
CA PRO A 89 0.74 15.75 -9.57
C PRO A 89 1.14 14.36 -9.05
N TYR A 90 0.80 13.32 -9.80
CA TYR A 90 1.30 11.97 -9.60
C TYR A 90 2.59 11.78 -10.40
N GLY A 91 3.70 12.22 -9.82
CA GLY A 91 5.02 12.23 -10.47
C GLY A 91 5.12 13.41 -11.41
N ASN A 92 5.24 13.14 -12.71
CA ASN A 92 5.32 14.18 -13.75
C ASN A 92 3.99 14.37 -14.50
N ARG A 93 2.88 13.83 -13.99
CA ARG A 93 1.57 13.84 -14.66
C ARG A 93 0.44 14.07 -13.67
N TYR A 94 -0.68 14.58 -14.16
CA TYR A 94 -1.94 14.63 -13.43
C TYR A 94 -2.80 13.43 -13.87
N PHE A 95 -3.43 12.78 -12.91
CA PHE A 95 -4.27 11.62 -13.18
C PHE A 95 -5.71 12.07 -13.39
N THR A 96 -6.42 11.41 -14.30
CA THR A 96 -7.85 11.65 -14.52
C THR A 96 -8.67 11.01 -13.39
N ASN A 97 -9.91 11.47 -13.20
CA ASN A 97 -10.86 10.85 -12.24
C ASN A 97 -11.01 9.34 -12.48
N TYR A 98 -10.99 8.90 -13.74
CA TYR A 98 -11.04 7.48 -14.08
C TYR A 98 -9.81 6.72 -13.54
N GLN A 99 -8.60 7.29 -13.67
CA GLN A 99 -7.38 6.67 -13.16
C GLN A 99 -7.38 6.60 -11.62
N HIS A 100 -7.84 7.65 -10.93
CA HIS A 100 -7.99 7.60 -9.48
C HIS A 100 -9.00 6.55 -9.02
N PHE A 101 -10.14 6.46 -9.71
CA PHE A 101 -11.15 5.43 -9.43
C PHE A 101 -10.59 4.01 -9.63
N LEU A 102 -9.83 3.76 -10.70
CA LEU A 102 -9.15 2.48 -10.88
C LEU A 102 -8.17 2.16 -9.75
N ARG A 103 -7.42 3.15 -9.26
CA ARG A 103 -6.51 2.96 -8.11
C ARG A 103 -7.25 2.63 -6.83
N MET A 104 -8.42 3.24 -6.60
CA MET A 104 -9.30 2.87 -5.49
C MET A 104 -9.76 1.41 -5.60
N LEU A 105 -10.18 0.97 -6.79
CA LEU A 105 -10.56 -0.42 -7.02
C LEU A 105 -9.38 -1.39 -6.79
N LEU A 106 -8.17 -1.02 -7.22
CA LEU A 106 -6.97 -1.79 -6.93
C LEU A 106 -6.68 -1.87 -5.42
N GLN A 107 -6.91 -0.79 -4.67
CA GLN A 107 -6.78 -0.80 -3.22
C GLN A 107 -7.74 -1.81 -2.57
N LEU A 108 -9.01 -1.79 -2.99
CA LEU A 108 -10.03 -2.74 -2.51
C LEU A 108 -9.69 -4.17 -2.91
N PHE A 109 -9.13 -4.37 -4.09
CA PHE A 109 -8.65 -5.68 -4.55
C PHE A 109 -7.53 -6.21 -3.65
N TYR A 110 -6.53 -5.39 -3.30
CA TYR A 110 -5.45 -5.81 -2.40
C TYR A 110 -5.94 -6.09 -0.98
N ILE A 111 -6.92 -5.33 -0.49
CA ILE A 111 -7.61 -5.62 0.78
C ILE A 111 -8.33 -6.97 0.70
N GLY A 112 -9.04 -7.23 -0.40
CA GLY A 112 -9.73 -8.50 -0.65
C GLY A 112 -8.77 -9.70 -0.64
N ILE A 113 -7.58 -9.57 -1.24
CA ILE A 113 -6.57 -10.63 -1.19
C ILE A 113 -6.08 -10.87 0.25
N ALA A 114 -5.78 -9.82 1.02
CA ALA A 114 -5.38 -9.98 2.41
C ALA A 114 -6.49 -10.66 3.24
N TYR A 115 -7.75 -10.33 3.00
CA TYR A 115 -8.89 -10.99 3.64
C TYR A 115 -9.02 -12.47 3.24
N ILE A 116 -8.81 -12.81 1.97
CA ILE A 116 -8.75 -14.21 1.55
C ILE A 116 -7.57 -14.92 2.24
N ILE A 117 -6.39 -14.31 2.32
CA ILE A 117 -5.25 -14.87 3.05
C ILE A 117 -5.59 -15.16 4.51
N TYR A 118 -6.34 -14.27 5.18
CA TYR A 118 -6.84 -14.45 6.54
C TYR A 118 -7.82 -15.62 6.68
N LEU A 119 -8.73 -15.81 5.73
CA LEU A 119 -9.73 -16.89 5.78
C LEU A 119 -9.11 -18.29 5.59
N TYR A 120 -7.97 -18.38 4.92
CA TYR A 120 -7.29 -19.64 4.58
C TYR A 120 -5.99 -19.86 5.39
N GLU A 121 -5.90 -19.22 6.56
CA GLU A 121 -4.90 -19.44 7.61
C GLU A 121 -5.29 -20.57 8.58
#